data_AF-A0A0C3C9P8-F1
#
_entry.id   AF-A0A0C3C9P8-F1
#
_cell.length_a   1.000
_cell.length_b   1.000
_cell.length_c   1.000
_cell.angle_alpha   90.00
_cell.angle_beta   90.00
_cell.angle_gamma   90.00
#
_symmetry.space_group_name_H-M   'P 1'
#
loop_
_entity.id
_entity.type
_entity.pdbx_description
1 polymer ?
#
loop_
_entity_poly.entity_id
_entity_poly.type
_entity_poly.pdbx_seq_one_letter_code
_entity_poly.pdbx_strand_id
1 'polypeptide(L)'
;MFQSFVKRATGENSEKEAQSTATGYSDRPESPVSAEQALQVKIIALWKVVWQDLYQLHDRDGPFHAARLKEHYFAAGMSALHLIESDDNRNALRRNYPYEVLGLLGQALSQLGPKQLRLFHGLSVSSLDSVVTLLEAYESQIPAMNEIYTVLRKLEVGFRTPTKEDEQAVKEQFLPLADALAKHLLHLDARLDVLVSKLTDESWERHGDSLEHRSWLLYDKVFPYKYRGKTSFSSKKIA
;
A
#
# COMPACT_ATOMS: atom_id res chain seq x y z
N MET A 1 -30.61 -17.31 53.66
CA MET A 1 -30.75 -18.37 54.69
C MET A 1 -30.84 -19.70 53.94
N PHE A 2 -29.75 -20.48 53.92
CA PHE A 2 -29.57 -21.72 54.71
C PHE A 2 -30.75 -22.69 54.53
N GLN A 3 -30.58 -23.74 53.71
CA GLN A 3 -30.26 -25.13 54.12
C GLN A 3 -31.39 -25.78 54.95
N SER A 4 -31.85 -27.03 54.78
CA SER A 4 -31.34 -28.22 54.07
C SER A 4 -32.39 -29.35 54.20
N PHE A 5 -32.40 -30.26 53.21
CA PHE A 5 -32.55 -31.73 53.24
C PHE A 5 -33.44 -32.46 54.29
N VAL A 6 -34.20 -33.48 53.84
CA VAL A 6 -33.91 -34.94 54.05
C VAL A 6 -34.85 -35.89 53.24
N LYS A 7 -34.19 -36.71 52.39
CA LYS A 7 -34.34 -38.14 52.00
C LYS A 7 -35.67 -38.93 52.14
N ARG A 8 -36.02 -39.67 51.07
CA ARG A 8 -35.86 -41.15 50.82
C ARG A 8 -36.73 -41.54 49.59
N ALA A 9 -36.22 -41.96 48.44
CA ALA A 9 -35.56 -43.23 48.06
C ALA A 9 -36.51 -44.45 47.91
N THR A 10 -36.71 -44.89 46.65
CA THR A 10 -37.00 -46.25 46.12
C THR A 10 -37.24 -46.07 44.61
N GLY A 11 -36.70 -46.84 43.67
CA GLY A 11 -35.80 -47.98 43.69
C GLY A 11 -35.24 -48.24 42.28
N GLU A 12 -34.11 -48.94 42.29
CA GLU A 12 -33.53 -49.84 41.28
C GLU A 12 -33.98 -49.76 39.81
N ASN A 13 -33.04 -49.49 38.91
CA ASN A 13 -32.71 -50.47 37.86
C ASN A 13 -31.35 -50.19 37.17
N SER A 14 -30.58 -51.28 37.13
CA SER A 14 -29.56 -51.70 36.15
C SER A 14 -28.28 -50.89 35.93
N GLU A 15 -27.19 -51.51 36.38
CA GLU A 15 -25.80 -51.22 36.04
C GLU A 15 -25.42 -51.60 34.60
N LYS A 16 -24.23 -51.08 34.22
CA LYS A 16 -23.32 -51.45 33.11
C LYS A 16 -23.54 -50.74 31.77
N GLU A 17 -22.83 -49.63 31.58
CA GLU A 17 -21.55 -49.65 30.85
C GLU A 17 -20.83 -48.30 31.00
N ALA A 18 -19.62 -48.36 31.53
CA ALA A 18 -18.70 -47.23 31.58
C ALA A 18 -17.88 -47.22 30.28
N GLN A 19 -18.01 -46.16 29.48
CA GLN A 19 -16.96 -45.74 28.56
C GLN A 19 -16.74 -44.24 28.70
N SER A 20 -15.75 -43.94 29.54
CA SER A 20 -15.03 -42.68 29.58
C SER A 20 -14.13 -42.60 28.35
N THR A 21 -14.41 -41.66 27.45
CA THR A 21 -13.38 -41.11 26.56
C THR A 21 -13.54 -39.62 26.47
N ALA A 22 -12.74 -38.95 27.29
CA ALA A 22 -12.20 -37.65 26.97
C ALA A 22 -11.65 -37.68 25.53
N THR A 23 -12.27 -36.90 24.66
CA THR A 23 -11.69 -36.44 23.40
C THR A 23 -11.77 -34.92 23.53
N GLY A 24 -10.72 -34.29 24.05
CA GLY A 24 -9.51 -34.12 23.26
C GLY A 24 -9.85 -33.11 22.18
N TYR A 25 -9.91 -31.83 22.58
CA TYR A 25 -9.89 -30.72 21.63
C TYR A 25 -8.60 -30.89 20.83
N SER A 26 -8.72 -31.50 19.66
CA SER A 26 -7.63 -31.62 18.72
C SER A 26 -7.39 -30.21 18.21
N ASP A 27 -6.43 -29.50 18.81
CA ASP A 27 -5.68 -28.44 18.15
C ASP A 27 -5.03 -29.09 16.93
N ARG A 28 -5.78 -29.05 15.82
CA ARG A 28 -5.27 -29.39 14.52
C ARG A 28 -4.39 -28.20 14.14
N PRO A 29 -3.07 -28.35 13.98
CA PRO A 29 -2.25 -27.26 13.52
C PRO A 29 -2.80 -26.83 12.15
N GLU A 30 -3.27 -25.59 12.05
CA GLU A 30 -3.65 -25.00 10.79
C GLU A 30 -2.49 -25.25 9.81
N SER A 31 -2.79 -25.92 8.70
CA SER A 31 -1.77 -26.27 7.71
C SER A 31 -1.02 -24.99 7.30
N PRO A 32 0.32 -25.00 7.24
CA PRO A 32 1.12 -23.82 6.89
C PRO A 32 0.70 -23.19 5.54
N VAL A 33 0.15 -24.02 4.64
CA VAL A 33 -0.42 -23.60 3.35
C VAL A 33 -1.60 -22.62 3.53
N SER A 34 -2.40 -22.76 4.59
CA SER A 34 -3.55 -21.88 4.87
C SER A 34 -3.11 -20.52 5.41
N ALA A 35 -2.13 -20.49 6.31
CA ALA A 35 -1.62 -19.26 6.90
C ALA A 35 -0.85 -18.41 5.88
N GLU A 36 0.03 -19.03 5.09
CA GLU A 36 0.77 -18.34 4.03
C GLU A 36 -0.17 -17.75 2.97
N GLN A 37 -1.19 -18.50 2.55
CA GLN A 37 -2.20 -18.02 1.61
C GLN A 37 -3.01 -16.85 2.18
N ALA A 38 -3.42 -16.92 3.45
CA ALA A 38 -4.13 -15.84 4.11
C ALA A 38 -3.28 -14.55 4.16
N LEU A 39 -1.98 -14.68 4.47
CA LEU A 39 -1.06 -13.55 4.47
C LEU A 39 -0.85 -12.98 3.06
N GLN A 40 -0.70 -13.82 2.03
CA GLN A 40 -0.58 -13.33 0.65
C GLN A 40 -1.82 -12.56 0.20
N VAL A 41 -3.03 -13.03 0.55
CA VAL A 41 -4.27 -12.30 0.27
C VAL A 41 -4.30 -10.96 1.00
N LYS A 42 -3.91 -10.94 2.29
CA LYS A 42 -3.82 -9.70 3.08
C LYS A 42 -2.82 -8.71 2.46
N ILE A 43 -1.64 -9.19 2.07
CA ILE A 43 -0.59 -8.39 1.41
C ILE A 43 -1.13 -7.77 0.12
N ILE A 44 -1.80 -8.54 -0.73
CA ILE A 44 -2.37 -8.03 -1.99
C ILE A 44 -3.41 -6.94 -1.72
N ALA A 45 -4.29 -7.15 -0.73
CA ALA A 45 -5.31 -6.18 -0.36
C ALA A 45 -4.70 -4.87 0.17
N LEU A 46 -3.78 -4.97 1.15
CA LEU A 46 -3.08 -3.82 1.72
C LEU A 46 -2.27 -3.07 0.68
N TRP A 47 -1.51 -3.79 -0.15
CA TRP A 47 -0.72 -3.17 -1.21
C TRP A 47 -1.59 -2.34 -2.15
N LYS A 48 -2.78 -2.85 -2.50
CA LYS A 48 -3.71 -2.13 -3.38
C LYS A 48 -4.20 -0.84 -2.73
N VAL A 49 -4.61 -0.89 -1.47
CA VAL A 49 -5.04 0.29 -0.70
C VAL A 49 -3.92 1.32 -0.63
N VAL A 50 -2.74 0.90 -0.17
CA VAL A 50 -1.54 1.74 -0.07
C VAL A 50 -1.19 2.40 -1.41
N TRP A 51 -1.16 1.62 -2.50
CA TRP A 51 -0.84 2.15 -3.82
C TRP A 51 -1.88 3.17 -4.26
N GLN A 52 -3.17 2.87 -4.06
CA GLN A 52 -4.26 3.68 -4.57
C GLN A 52 -4.51 4.97 -3.80
N ASP A 53 -4.21 4.96 -2.50
CA ASP A 53 -4.53 6.09 -1.62
C ASP A 53 -3.31 6.97 -1.29
N LEU A 54 -2.09 6.52 -1.62
CA LEU A 54 -0.86 7.32 -1.47
C LEU A 54 -0.20 7.70 -2.78
N TYR A 55 -0.23 6.84 -3.81
CA TYR A 55 0.56 7.06 -5.04
C TYR A 55 -0.28 7.29 -6.29
N GLN A 56 -1.32 6.49 -6.53
CA GLN A 56 -2.09 6.54 -7.78
C GLN A 56 -3.61 6.43 -7.58
N LEU A 57 -4.35 7.46 -8.00
CA LEU A 57 -5.80 7.51 -7.86
C LEU A 57 -6.52 6.48 -8.75
N HIS A 58 -7.65 5.96 -8.25
CA HIS A 58 -8.66 5.15 -8.96
C HIS A 58 -8.21 3.75 -9.41
N ASP A 59 -7.29 3.66 -10.38
CA ASP A 59 -6.91 2.40 -11.03
C ASP A 59 -5.51 2.46 -11.65
N ARG A 60 -5.16 1.42 -12.41
CA ARG A 60 -3.86 1.22 -13.06
C ARG A 60 -3.44 2.40 -13.95
N ASP A 61 -4.39 3.06 -14.61
CA ASP A 61 -4.15 4.13 -15.58
C ASP A 61 -4.57 5.51 -15.02
N GLY A 62 -4.96 5.57 -13.75
CA GLY A 62 -5.38 6.81 -13.10
C GLY A 62 -4.22 7.76 -12.79
N PRO A 63 -4.53 9.03 -12.47
CA PRO A 63 -3.53 10.05 -12.21
C PRO A 63 -2.78 9.79 -10.90
N PHE A 64 -1.49 10.14 -10.88
CA PHE A 64 -0.70 10.09 -9.65
C PHE A 64 -1.14 11.17 -8.65
N HIS A 65 -1.12 10.84 -7.37
CA HIS A 65 -1.38 11.79 -6.28
C HIS A 65 -0.45 13.01 -6.37
N ALA A 66 0.82 12.82 -6.71
CA ALA A 66 1.78 13.91 -6.91
C ALA A 66 1.31 14.92 -7.98
N ALA A 67 0.74 14.45 -9.08
CA ALA A 67 0.23 15.33 -10.13
C ALA A 67 -1.02 16.11 -9.65
N ARG A 68 -1.95 15.42 -8.97
CA ARG A 68 -3.16 16.04 -8.44
C ARG A 68 -2.86 17.05 -7.32
N LEU A 69 -1.94 16.73 -6.42
CA LEU A 69 -1.51 17.66 -5.36
C LEU A 69 -0.88 18.91 -5.95
N LYS A 70 -0.11 18.78 -7.02
CA LYS A 70 0.46 19.93 -7.74
C LYS A 70 -0.62 20.84 -8.32
N GLU A 71 -1.69 20.29 -8.87
CA GLU A 71 -2.85 21.09 -9.33
C GLU A 71 -3.46 21.89 -8.18
N HIS A 72 -3.74 21.25 -7.04
CA HIS A 72 -4.29 21.93 -5.88
C HIS A 72 -3.33 22.95 -5.27
N TYR A 73 -2.02 22.67 -5.27
CA TYR A 73 -0.99 23.60 -4.80
C TYR A 73 -0.99 24.90 -5.62
N PHE A 74 -1.10 24.80 -6.95
CA PHE A 74 -1.25 25.97 -7.81
C PHE A 74 -2.61 26.66 -7.65
N ALA A 75 -3.70 25.89 -7.52
CA ALA A 75 -5.03 26.44 -7.28
C ALA A 75 -5.13 27.17 -5.92
N ALA A 76 -4.29 26.81 -4.94
CA ALA A 76 -4.13 27.50 -3.66
C ALA A 76 -3.32 28.80 -3.76
N GLY A 77 -2.96 29.22 -4.97
CA GLY A 77 -2.32 30.51 -5.21
C GLY A 77 -0.80 30.48 -5.23
N MET A 78 -0.18 29.31 -5.08
CA MET A 78 1.27 29.20 -5.25
C MET A 78 1.64 29.36 -6.71
N SER A 79 2.55 30.28 -6.97
CA SER A 79 3.07 30.52 -8.30
C SER A 79 4.19 29.55 -8.66
N ALA A 80 4.28 29.21 -9.94
CA ALA A 80 5.47 28.63 -10.54
C ALA A 80 6.57 29.69 -10.77
N LEU A 81 6.57 30.83 -10.05
CA LEU A 81 7.42 31.99 -10.36
C LEU A 81 8.92 31.63 -10.44
N HIS A 82 9.39 30.76 -9.55
CA HIS A 82 10.75 30.20 -9.61
C HIS A 82 11.07 29.39 -10.89
N LEU A 83 10.05 28.85 -11.57
CA LEU A 83 10.14 28.18 -12.87
C LEU A 83 10.01 29.14 -14.06
N ILE A 84 9.42 30.32 -13.84
CA ILE A 84 9.23 31.36 -14.88
C ILE A 84 10.45 32.29 -14.97
N GLU A 85 11.13 32.56 -13.84
CA GLU A 85 12.27 33.48 -13.77
C GLU A 85 13.62 32.86 -14.19
N SER A 86 13.69 31.55 -14.41
CA SER A 86 14.90 30.91 -14.94
C SER A 86 14.86 30.86 -16.48
N ASP A 87 15.62 31.75 -17.12
CA ASP A 87 15.68 31.89 -18.60
C ASP A 87 16.18 30.60 -19.30
N ASP A 88 16.92 29.74 -18.59
CA ASP A 88 17.37 28.41 -19.06
C ASP A 88 16.27 27.34 -19.05
N ASN A 89 15.08 27.65 -18.51
CA ASN A 89 14.13 26.64 -18.06
C ASN A 89 12.79 26.61 -18.79
N ARG A 90 12.69 27.24 -19.98
CA ARG A 90 11.53 27.04 -20.88
C ARG A 90 11.27 25.57 -21.19
N ASN A 91 12.30 24.72 -21.13
CA ASN A 91 12.18 23.27 -21.26
C ASN A 91 11.77 22.56 -19.95
N ALA A 92 12.03 23.12 -18.76
CA ALA A 92 11.57 22.55 -17.48
C ALA A 92 10.12 22.94 -17.15
N LEU A 93 9.64 24.12 -17.58
CA LEU A 93 8.20 24.39 -17.62
C LEU A 93 7.44 23.33 -18.44
N ARG A 94 8.11 22.77 -19.47
CA ARG A 94 7.61 21.67 -20.30
C ARG A 94 7.75 20.29 -19.63
N ARG A 95 8.74 20.13 -18.75
CA ARG A 95 8.98 18.93 -17.93
C ARG A 95 8.57 19.24 -16.49
N ASN A 96 7.29 19.55 -16.35
CA ASN A 96 6.64 20.05 -15.15
C ASN A 96 6.63 18.98 -14.04
N TYR A 97 7.79 18.61 -13.51
CA TYR A 97 7.87 17.52 -12.57
C TYR A 97 7.25 17.91 -11.21
N PRO A 98 6.54 16.98 -10.54
CA PRO A 98 5.96 17.23 -9.23
C PRO A 98 6.99 17.55 -8.14
N TYR A 99 8.25 17.09 -8.30
CA TYR A 99 9.29 17.23 -7.28
C TYR A 99 9.69 18.68 -6.99
N GLU A 100 9.67 19.57 -8.00
CA GLU A 100 10.08 20.97 -7.82
C GLU A 100 9.05 21.78 -7.04
N VAL A 101 7.77 21.46 -7.24
CA VAL A 101 6.64 22.25 -6.72
C VAL A 101 6.23 21.79 -5.32
N LEU A 102 6.25 20.47 -5.08
CA LEU A 102 5.81 19.88 -3.82
C LEU A 102 6.97 19.62 -2.84
N GLY A 103 8.18 20.06 -3.17
CA GLY A 103 9.37 19.87 -2.35
C GLY A 103 9.64 18.40 -2.03
N LEU A 104 9.93 18.11 -0.76
CA LEU A 104 10.28 16.76 -0.29
C LEU A 104 9.15 15.75 -0.54
N LEU A 105 7.88 16.18 -0.45
CA LEU A 105 6.74 15.32 -0.73
C LEU A 105 6.70 14.91 -2.20
N GLY A 106 6.99 15.83 -3.11
CA GLY A 106 7.09 15.51 -4.54
C GLY A 106 8.19 14.49 -4.82
N GLN A 107 9.33 14.58 -4.13
CA GLN A 107 10.39 13.57 -4.21
C GLN A 107 9.92 12.21 -3.69
N ALA A 108 9.32 12.16 -2.49
CA ALA A 108 8.83 10.92 -1.90
C ALA A 108 7.79 10.22 -2.80
N LEU A 109 6.83 10.97 -3.34
CA LEU A 109 5.79 10.41 -4.22
C LEU A 109 6.29 10.07 -5.63
N SER A 110 7.45 10.59 -6.04
CA SER A 110 8.11 10.20 -7.30
C SER A 110 8.83 8.85 -7.18
N GLN A 111 9.11 8.40 -5.96
CA GLN A 111 9.61 7.05 -5.75
C GLN A 111 8.52 6.05 -6.11
N LEU A 112 8.93 4.94 -6.71
CA LEU A 112 7.99 3.88 -7.06
C LEU A 112 7.45 3.17 -5.79
N GLY A 113 8.12 3.34 -4.64
CA GLY A 113 7.68 2.85 -3.33
C GLY A 113 7.19 1.41 -3.39
N PRO A 114 6.01 1.10 -2.82
CA PRO A 114 5.42 -0.24 -2.82
C PRO A 114 5.28 -0.88 -4.20
N LYS A 115 5.25 -0.12 -5.31
CA LYS A 115 5.22 -0.70 -6.68
C LYS A 115 6.38 -1.62 -6.98
N GLN A 116 7.51 -1.43 -6.30
CA GLN A 116 8.70 -2.28 -6.46
C GLN A 116 8.66 -3.56 -5.62
N LEU A 117 7.66 -3.70 -4.73
CA LEU A 117 7.51 -4.88 -3.88
C LEU A 117 7.31 -6.13 -4.72
N ARG A 118 8.22 -7.08 -4.52
CA ARG A 118 8.21 -8.41 -5.14
C ARG A 118 8.11 -9.46 -4.04
N LEU A 119 7.38 -10.53 -4.33
CA LEU A 119 7.38 -11.73 -3.49
C LEU A 119 8.00 -12.88 -4.27
N PHE A 120 8.53 -13.83 -3.53
CA PHE A 120 9.16 -15.03 -4.03
C PHE A 120 8.32 -16.25 -3.64
N HIS A 121 8.49 -17.34 -4.36
CA HIS A 121 7.84 -18.59 -3.99
C HIS A 121 8.40 -19.13 -2.68
N GLY A 122 7.52 -19.73 -1.86
CA GLY A 122 7.92 -20.39 -0.63
C GLY A 122 8.53 -19.48 0.44
N LEU A 123 8.25 -18.17 0.46
CA LEU A 123 8.66 -17.29 1.57
C LEU A 123 8.04 -17.75 2.90
N SER A 124 8.80 -17.65 3.99
CA SER A 124 8.32 -17.99 5.32
C SER A 124 7.19 -17.07 5.78
N VAL A 125 6.34 -17.59 6.67
CA VAL A 125 5.27 -16.84 7.36
C VAL A 125 5.82 -15.55 7.99
N SER A 126 6.96 -15.62 8.67
CA SER A 126 7.62 -14.45 9.30
C SER A 126 7.97 -13.35 8.30
N SER A 127 8.45 -13.72 7.12
CA SER A 127 8.76 -12.77 6.04
C SER A 127 7.50 -12.16 5.45
N LEU A 128 6.44 -12.94 5.27
CA LEU A 128 5.14 -12.44 4.85
C LEU A 128 4.54 -11.48 5.89
N ASP A 129 4.62 -11.79 7.18
CA ASP A 129 4.20 -10.90 8.28
C ASP A 129 5.01 -9.59 8.31
N SER A 130 6.30 -9.66 7.98
CA SER A 130 7.14 -8.46 7.87
C SER A 130 6.70 -7.56 6.72
N VAL A 131 6.25 -8.15 5.60
CA VAL A 131 5.64 -7.40 4.48
C VAL A 131 4.32 -6.77 4.90
N VAL A 132 3.45 -7.53 5.58
CA VAL A 132 2.18 -7.01 6.12
C VAL A 132 2.44 -5.82 7.03
N THR A 133 3.34 -5.97 8.00
CA THR A 133 3.70 -4.90 8.96
C THR A 133 4.17 -3.63 8.26
N LEU A 134 5.00 -3.77 7.22
CA LEU A 134 5.46 -2.62 6.44
C LEU A 134 4.32 -1.95 5.68
N LEU A 135 3.43 -2.72 5.05
CA LEU A 135 2.29 -2.18 4.32
C LEU A 135 1.27 -1.50 5.25
N GLU A 136 1.02 -2.04 6.44
CA GLU A 136 0.20 -1.38 7.47
C GLU A 136 0.84 -0.05 7.93
N ALA A 137 2.18 0.00 8.00
CA ALA A 137 2.87 1.26 8.28
C ALA A 137 2.70 2.28 7.16
N TYR A 138 2.69 1.88 5.88
CA TYR A 138 2.28 2.78 4.80
C TYR A 138 0.82 3.19 4.91
N GLU A 139 -0.09 2.25 5.13
CA GLU A 139 -1.54 2.51 5.24
C GLU A 139 -1.84 3.56 6.33
N SER A 140 -1.11 3.52 7.45
CA SER A 140 -1.22 4.51 8.52
C SER A 140 -0.91 5.95 8.09
N GLN A 141 -0.28 6.16 6.93
CA GLN A 141 0.04 7.49 6.38
C GLN A 141 -1.08 8.06 5.50
N ILE A 142 -2.09 7.26 5.12
CA ILE A 142 -3.23 7.70 4.29
C ILE A 142 -3.99 8.89 4.92
N PRO A 143 -4.27 8.93 6.24
CA PRO A 143 -4.90 10.09 6.87
C PRO A 143 -4.13 11.39 6.66
N ALA A 144 -2.80 11.36 6.72
CA ALA A 144 -1.96 12.55 6.49
C ALA A 144 -2.04 13.02 5.02
N MET A 145 -2.08 12.09 4.07
CA MET A 145 -2.34 12.42 2.66
C MET A 145 -3.70 13.12 2.48
N ASN A 146 -4.75 12.60 3.11
CA ASN A 146 -6.09 13.18 3.08
C ASN A 146 -6.15 14.56 3.72
N GLU A 147 -5.41 14.78 4.80
CA GLU A 147 -5.28 16.08 5.47
C GLU A 147 -4.65 17.12 4.53
N ILE A 148 -3.57 16.75 3.85
CA ILE A 148 -2.92 17.63 2.85
C ILE A 148 -3.90 18.04 1.75
N TYR A 149 -4.65 17.09 1.18
CA TYR A 149 -5.71 17.42 0.21
C TYR A 149 -6.78 18.34 0.78
N THR A 150 -7.12 18.18 2.05
CA THR A 150 -8.13 18.99 2.72
C THR A 150 -7.63 20.42 2.93
N VAL A 151 -6.37 20.58 3.34
CA VAL A 151 -5.75 21.90 3.51
C VAL A 151 -5.64 22.62 2.17
N LEU A 152 -5.08 21.98 1.14
CA LEU A 152 -4.92 22.64 -0.16
C LEU A 152 -6.26 23.07 -0.76
N ARG A 153 -7.29 22.22 -0.68
CA ARG A 153 -8.64 22.58 -1.15
C ARG A 153 -9.25 23.75 -0.39
N LYS A 154 -9.00 23.87 0.91
CA LYS A 154 -9.47 25.02 1.72
C LYS A 154 -8.76 26.32 1.36
N LEU A 155 -7.53 26.23 0.87
CA LEU A 155 -6.70 27.38 0.49
C LEU A 155 -6.88 27.78 -0.98
N GLU A 156 -7.68 27.05 -1.77
CA GLU A 156 -7.95 27.38 -3.16
C GLU A 156 -8.52 28.79 -3.31
N VAL A 157 -7.88 29.58 -4.18
CA VAL A 157 -8.24 30.99 -4.37
C VAL A 157 -9.32 31.18 -5.44
N GLY A 158 -9.71 30.12 -6.15
CA GLY A 158 -10.68 30.17 -7.24
C GLY A 158 -10.11 30.89 -8.48
N PHE A 159 -10.84 31.88 -9.01
CA PHE A 159 -10.47 32.58 -10.25
C PHE A 159 -9.80 33.94 -10.05
N ARG A 160 -9.62 34.41 -8.81
CA ARG A 160 -8.91 35.68 -8.55
C ARG A 160 -7.41 35.48 -8.66
N THR A 161 -6.70 36.57 -8.93
CA THR A 161 -5.24 36.58 -8.86
C THR A 161 -4.79 36.23 -7.43
N PRO A 162 -3.87 35.27 -7.25
CA PRO A 162 -3.28 34.99 -5.95
C PRO A 162 -2.57 36.21 -5.36
N THR A 163 -2.64 36.37 -4.05
CA THR A 163 -1.91 37.40 -3.30
C THR A 163 -0.76 36.79 -2.49
N LYS A 164 0.10 37.64 -1.92
CA LYS A 164 1.20 37.17 -1.07
C LYS A 164 0.69 36.48 0.19
N GLU A 165 -0.47 36.89 0.69
CA GLU A 165 -1.12 36.28 1.85
C GLU A 165 -1.58 34.85 1.55
N ASP A 166 -2.04 34.57 0.32
CA ASP A 166 -2.39 33.20 -0.08
C ASP A 166 -1.15 32.31 -0.14
N GLU A 167 -0.08 32.78 -0.77
CA GLU A 167 1.19 32.03 -0.81
C GLU A 167 1.73 31.77 0.59
N GLN A 168 1.62 32.76 1.49
CA GLN A 168 2.04 32.63 2.88
C GLN A 168 1.19 31.60 3.63
N ALA A 169 -0.13 31.61 3.45
CA ALA A 169 -1.03 30.64 4.05
C ALA A 169 -0.71 29.21 3.62
N VAL A 170 -0.37 29.00 2.34
CA VAL A 170 0.10 27.69 1.84
C VAL A 170 1.43 27.30 2.51
N LYS A 171 2.40 28.21 2.58
CA LYS A 171 3.69 27.92 3.24
C LYS A 171 3.51 27.52 4.72
N GLU A 172 2.60 28.19 5.43
CA GLU A 172 2.37 27.95 6.86
C GLU A 172 1.58 26.67 7.13
N GLN A 173 0.60 26.33 6.29
CA GLN A 173 -0.33 25.23 6.57
C GLN A 173 0.01 23.94 5.80
N PHE A 174 0.46 24.05 4.55
CA PHE A 174 0.76 22.87 3.72
C PHE A 174 2.17 22.34 3.98
N LEU A 175 3.20 23.19 3.98
CA LEU A 175 4.59 22.69 4.02
C LEU A 175 4.91 21.83 5.24
N PRO A 176 4.49 22.17 6.47
CA PRO A 176 4.77 21.33 7.64
C PRO A 176 4.16 19.93 7.52
N LEU A 177 2.94 19.82 7.00
CA LEU A 177 2.25 18.54 6.79
C LEU A 177 2.91 17.74 5.67
N ALA A 178 3.23 18.41 4.56
CA ALA A 178 3.89 17.80 3.42
C ALA A 178 5.26 17.24 3.79
N ASP A 179 6.08 18.00 4.53
CA ASP A 179 7.40 17.57 4.98
C ASP A 179 7.33 16.41 5.97
N ALA A 180 6.37 16.43 6.89
CA ALA A 180 6.17 15.34 7.84
C ALA A 180 5.83 14.04 7.10
N LEU A 181 4.84 14.06 6.22
CA LEU A 181 4.45 12.90 5.41
C LEU A 181 5.62 12.44 4.53
N ALA A 182 6.33 13.35 3.88
CA ALA A 182 7.45 13.01 3.01
C ALA A 182 8.56 12.26 3.75
N LYS A 183 8.93 12.71 4.96
CA LYS A 183 9.93 12.03 5.78
C LYS A 183 9.50 10.61 6.14
N HIS A 184 8.22 10.42 6.48
CA HIS A 184 7.68 9.10 6.77
C HIS A 184 7.71 8.20 5.54
N LEU A 185 7.26 8.67 4.38
CA LEU A 185 7.27 7.90 3.13
C LEU A 185 8.70 7.52 2.72
N LEU A 186 9.64 8.45 2.74
CA LEU A 186 11.06 8.18 2.43
C LEU A 186 11.67 7.15 3.39
N HIS A 187 11.33 7.21 4.67
CA HIS A 187 11.78 6.22 5.65
C HIS A 187 11.18 4.84 5.36
N LEU A 188 9.89 4.78 5.01
CA LEU A 188 9.22 3.53 4.65
C LEU A 188 9.78 2.95 3.35
N ASP A 189 10.08 3.78 2.34
CA ASP A 189 10.70 3.36 1.08
C ASP A 189 12.09 2.75 1.33
N ALA A 190 12.91 3.37 2.18
CA ALA A 190 14.19 2.78 2.58
C ALA A 190 14.02 1.44 3.31
N ARG A 191 12.98 1.29 4.16
CA ARG A 191 12.67 0.02 4.83
C ARG A 191 12.16 -1.04 3.85
N LEU A 192 11.43 -0.63 2.81
CA LEU A 192 11.00 -1.50 1.73
C LEU A 192 12.19 -2.07 0.99
N ASP A 193 13.17 -1.25 0.62
CA ASP A 193 14.39 -1.70 -0.06
C ASP A 193 15.16 -2.74 0.78
N VAL A 194 15.31 -2.47 2.08
CA VAL A 194 15.93 -3.43 3.02
C VAL A 194 15.12 -4.72 3.11
N LEU A 195 13.79 -4.64 3.17
CA LEU A 195 12.93 -5.82 3.22
C LEU A 195 13.04 -6.64 1.95
N VAL A 196 12.97 -6.02 0.77
CA VAL A 196 13.11 -6.71 -0.52
C VAL A 196 14.45 -7.44 -0.63
N SER A 197 15.54 -6.84 -0.16
CA SER A 197 16.84 -7.53 -0.09
C SER A 197 16.77 -8.78 0.80
N LYS A 198 16.18 -8.68 2.00
CA LYS A 198 16.01 -9.84 2.91
C LYS A 198 15.15 -10.95 2.30
N LEU A 199 14.06 -10.59 1.61
CA LEU A 199 13.20 -11.57 0.92
C LEU A 199 13.96 -12.28 -0.22
N THR A 200 14.85 -11.53 -0.90
CA THR A 200 15.71 -12.06 -1.96
C THR A 200 16.72 -13.04 -1.38
N ASP A 201 17.38 -12.67 -0.27
CA ASP A 201 18.35 -13.52 0.43
C ASP A 201 17.69 -14.81 0.92
N GLU A 202 16.53 -14.75 1.58
CA GLU A 202 15.80 -15.95 2.01
C GLU A 202 15.44 -16.86 0.82
N SER A 203 14.95 -16.26 -0.27
CA SER A 203 14.63 -17.01 -1.49
C SER A 203 15.87 -17.69 -2.08
N TRP A 204 17.02 -17.02 -2.05
CA TRP A 204 18.29 -17.57 -2.51
C TRP A 204 18.79 -18.71 -1.61
N GLU A 205 18.72 -18.55 -0.29
CA GLU A 205 19.08 -19.60 0.66
C GLU A 205 18.23 -20.86 0.50
N ARG A 206 16.94 -20.70 0.19
CA ARG A 206 16.00 -21.83 0.03
C ARG A 206 16.10 -22.50 -1.34
N HIS A 207 16.19 -21.71 -2.41
CA HIS A 207 16.01 -22.20 -3.78
C HIS A 207 17.24 -22.07 -4.68
N GLY A 208 18.30 -21.37 -4.24
CA GLY A 208 19.50 -21.08 -5.04
C GLY A 208 19.19 -20.49 -6.42
N ASP A 209 19.94 -20.91 -7.43
CA ASP A 209 19.77 -20.52 -8.84
C ASP A 209 18.58 -21.21 -9.56
N SER A 210 17.72 -21.91 -8.83
CA SER A 210 16.62 -22.66 -9.44
C SER A 210 15.52 -21.76 -10.00
N LEU A 211 14.69 -22.33 -10.88
CA LEU A 211 13.51 -21.65 -11.43
C LEU A 211 12.49 -21.23 -10.36
N GLU A 212 12.57 -21.78 -9.14
CA GLU A 212 11.71 -21.43 -8.01
C GLU A 212 12.09 -20.10 -7.36
N HIS A 213 13.29 -19.58 -7.64
CA HIS A 213 13.70 -18.21 -7.28
C HIS A 213 12.96 -17.11 -8.08
N ARG A 214 12.03 -17.48 -8.98
CA ARG A 214 11.24 -16.50 -9.74
C ARG A 214 10.38 -15.65 -8.81
N SER A 215 10.71 -14.37 -8.75
CA SER A 215 9.88 -13.36 -8.11
C SER A 215 8.72 -12.92 -9.00
N TRP A 216 7.68 -12.37 -8.38
CA TRP A 216 6.63 -11.63 -9.07
C TRP A 216 6.38 -10.30 -8.39
N LEU A 217 6.12 -9.26 -9.20
CA LEU A 217 5.69 -7.96 -8.72
C LEU A 217 4.24 -8.05 -8.22
N LEU A 218 3.96 -7.47 -7.06
CA LEU A 218 2.57 -7.33 -6.60
C LEU A 218 1.73 -6.49 -7.56
N TYR A 219 2.34 -5.47 -8.16
CA TYR A 219 1.69 -4.63 -9.15
C TYR A 219 1.05 -5.46 -10.27
N ASP A 220 1.79 -6.44 -10.82
CA ASP A 220 1.30 -7.29 -11.91
C ASP A 220 0.22 -8.28 -11.46
N LYS A 221 0.21 -8.67 -10.17
CA LYS A 221 -0.84 -9.50 -9.58
C LYS A 221 -2.14 -8.72 -9.37
N VAL A 222 -2.03 -7.46 -8.94
CA VAL A 222 -3.19 -6.60 -8.63
C VAL A 222 -3.79 -6.01 -9.90
N PHE A 223 -2.95 -5.65 -10.88
CA PHE A 223 -3.36 -5.10 -12.17
C PHE A 223 -2.90 -5.97 -13.34
N PRO A 224 -3.44 -7.19 -13.48
CA PRO A 224 -3.02 -8.11 -14.53
C PRO A 224 -3.22 -7.49 -15.92
N TYR A 225 -2.22 -7.64 -16.79
CA TYR A 225 -2.34 -7.23 -18.18
C TYR A 225 -3.51 -7.97 -18.84
N LYS A 226 -4.52 -7.22 -19.27
CA LYS A 226 -5.49 -7.72 -20.25
C LYS A 226 -4.75 -7.84 -21.57
N TYR A 227 -4.37 -9.04 -21.97
CA TYR A 227 -3.95 -9.29 -23.35
C TYR A 227 -5.08 -8.81 -24.28
N ARG A 228 -4.93 -7.63 -24.90
CA ARG A 228 -5.70 -7.30 -26.10
C ARG A 228 -5.18 -8.26 -27.17
N GLY A 229 -5.96 -9.29 -27.48
CA GLY A 229 -5.65 -10.20 -28.57
C GLY A 229 -5.33 -9.39 -29.83
N LYS A 230 -4.08 -9.48 -30.29
CA LYS A 230 -3.74 -9.08 -31.65
C LYS A 230 -4.47 -10.04 -32.57
N THR A 231 -5.67 -9.69 -33.02
CA THR A 231 -6.23 -10.27 -34.23
C THR A 231 -5.31 -9.84 -35.38
N SER A 232 -4.37 -10.72 -35.73
CA SER A 232 -3.63 -10.61 -36.97
C SER A 232 -4.64 -10.73 -38.11
N PHE A 233 -4.99 -9.60 -38.72
CA PHE A 233 -5.58 -9.61 -40.05
C PHE A 233 -4.50 -10.14 -41.01
N SER A 234 -4.55 -11.44 -41.27
CA SER A 234 -3.86 -12.07 -42.37
C SER A 234 -4.54 -11.60 -43.66
N SER A 235 -3.99 -10.57 -44.28
CA SER A 235 -4.31 -10.24 -45.66
C SER A 235 -3.71 -11.32 -46.55
N LYS A 236 -4.51 -12.34 -46.89
CA LYS A 236 -4.25 -13.17 -48.07
C LYS A 236 -4.23 -12.26 -49.28
N LYS A 237 -3.05 -12.09 -49.88
CA LYS A 237 -2.94 -11.58 -51.25
C LYS A 237 -3.53 -12.63 -52.18
N ILE A 238 -4.60 -12.25 -52.87
CA ILE A 238 -5.02 -12.90 -54.12
C ILE A 238 -4.25 -12.19 -55.23
N ALA A 239 -3.39 -12.93 -55.91
CA ALA A 239 -2.91 -12.66 -57.25
C ALA A 239 -2.59 -14.01 -57.90
#